data_AF-A0A258SL17-F1
#
_entry.id   AF-A0A258SL17-F1
#
_cell.length_a   1.000
_cell.length_b   1.000
_cell.length_c   1.000
_cell.angle_alpha   90.00
_cell.angle_beta   90.00
_cell.angle_gamma   90.00
#
_symmetry.space_group_name_H-M   'P 1'
#
loop_
_entity.id
_entity.type
_entity.pdbx_description
1 polymer ?
#
loop_
_entity_poly.entity_id
_entity_poly.type
_entity_poly.pdbx_seq_one_letter_code
_entity_poly.pdbx_strand_id
1 'polypeptide(L)'
;MSISMSQQETLTSSLKKKNRAKWVAGFAKSQILSHLQHLTSGSLKLKDGDEVHNFGQDAAEAVINATIQVHDARFYGEIAFGGSIG
;
A
#
# COMPACT_ATOMS: atom_id res chain seq x y z
N MET A 1 -40.82 -12.13 -44.02
CA MET A 1 -39.35 -12.11 -43.93
C MET A 1 -39.01 -11.66 -42.53
N SER A 2 -38.65 -12.60 -41.65
CA SER A 2 -38.42 -12.33 -40.23
C SER A 2 -36.92 -12.41 -39.96
N ILE A 3 -36.31 -11.28 -39.61
CA ILE A 3 -34.88 -11.21 -39.30
C ILE A 3 -34.71 -11.56 -37.82
N SER A 4 -34.09 -12.71 -37.56
CA SER A 4 -33.73 -13.16 -36.22
C SER A 4 -32.61 -12.28 -35.66
N MET A 5 -32.89 -11.58 -34.55
CA MET A 5 -31.88 -10.80 -33.83
C MET A 5 -30.98 -11.75 -33.04
N SER A 6 -29.68 -11.73 -33.33
CA SER A 6 -28.65 -12.40 -32.53
C SER A 6 -28.47 -11.70 -31.19
N GLN A 7 -28.82 -12.39 -30.10
CA GLN A 7 -28.40 -11.98 -28.76
C GLN A 7 -26.89 -12.14 -28.64
N GLN A 8 -26.16 -11.04 -28.55
CA GLN A 8 -24.76 -11.05 -28.14
C GLN A 8 -24.70 -11.11 -26.61
N GLU A 9 -24.59 -12.32 -26.07
CA GLU A 9 -24.24 -12.55 -24.68
C GLU A 9 -22.83 -11.99 -24.42
N THR A 10 -22.77 -10.81 -23.78
CA THR A 10 -21.50 -10.22 -23.37
C THR A 10 -21.02 -10.95 -22.11
N LEU A 11 -20.26 -12.03 -22.31
CA LEU A 11 -19.72 -12.92 -21.27
C LEU A 11 -18.54 -12.33 -20.45
N THR A 12 -18.30 -11.02 -20.49
CA THR A 12 -17.22 -10.43 -19.67
C THR A 12 -17.78 -9.94 -18.35
N SER A 13 -17.66 -10.79 -17.33
CA SER A 13 -18.00 -10.46 -15.94
C SER A 13 -17.35 -9.13 -15.54
N SER A 14 -18.16 -8.10 -15.25
CA SER A 14 -17.71 -6.86 -14.63
C SER A 14 -17.49 -7.04 -13.12
N LEU A 15 -16.72 -8.06 -12.77
CA LEU A 15 -16.31 -8.31 -11.39
C LEU A 15 -14.82 -7.99 -11.25
N LYS A 16 -14.45 -7.25 -10.20
CA LYS A 16 -13.09 -7.17 -9.64
C LYS A 16 -12.08 -6.13 -10.19
N LYS A 17 -12.48 -4.89 -10.49
CA LYS A 17 -11.50 -3.78 -10.55
C LYS A 17 -11.23 -3.16 -9.17
N LYS A 18 -12.27 -2.97 -8.36
CA LYS A 18 -12.21 -2.31 -7.02
C LYS A 18 -11.44 -3.13 -5.96
N ASN A 19 -11.49 -4.46 -6.04
CA ASN A 19 -10.88 -5.34 -5.03
C ASN A 19 -9.38 -5.55 -5.26
N ARG A 20 -8.92 -5.56 -6.52
CA ARG A 20 -7.50 -5.78 -6.84
C ARG A 20 -6.62 -4.63 -6.33
N ALA A 21 -7.07 -3.38 -6.50
CA ALA A 21 -6.33 -2.21 -6.03
C ALA A 21 -6.15 -2.21 -4.50
N LYS A 22 -7.21 -2.56 -3.74
CA LYS A 22 -7.12 -2.67 -2.28
C LYS A 22 -6.19 -3.80 -1.84
N TRP A 23 -6.23 -4.94 -2.51
CA TRP A 23 -5.35 -6.06 -2.18
C TRP A 23 -3.88 -5.75 -2.46
N VAL A 24 -3.58 -5.10 -3.59
CA VAL A 24 -2.22 -4.65 -3.93
C VAL A 24 -1.71 -3.65 -2.88
N ALA A 25 -2.54 -2.69 -2.45
CA ALA A 25 -2.15 -1.74 -1.41
C ALA A 25 -1.86 -2.43 -0.07
N GLY A 26 -2.66 -3.44 0.31
CA GLY A 26 -2.43 -4.23 1.52
C GLY A 26 -1.12 -5.04 1.46
N PHE A 27 -0.82 -5.64 0.31
CA PHE A 27 0.45 -6.34 0.09
C PHE A 27 1.65 -5.38 0.11
N ALA A 28 1.53 -4.22 -0.54
CA ALA A 28 2.57 -3.20 -0.53
C ALA A 28 2.85 -2.68 0.89
N LYS A 29 1.79 -2.44 1.68
CA LYS A 29 1.91 -2.07 3.10
C LYS A 29 2.69 -3.14 3.88
N SER A 30 2.32 -4.41 3.75
CA SER A 30 3.01 -5.48 4.50
C SER A 30 4.50 -5.61 4.13
N GLN A 31 4.84 -5.44 2.85
CA GLN A 31 6.24 -5.42 2.41
C GLN A 31 7.01 -4.24 3.01
N ILE A 32 6.43 -3.04 3.00
CA ILE A 32 7.07 -1.84 3.57
C ILE A 32 7.27 -2.01 5.08
N LEU A 33 6.23 -2.43 5.83
CA LEU A 33 6.35 -2.65 7.27
C LEU A 33 7.39 -3.73 7.61
N SER A 34 7.50 -4.78 6.78
CA SER A 34 8.54 -5.80 6.92
C SER A 34 9.94 -5.25 6.64
N HIS A 35 10.09 -4.41 5.62
CA HIS A 35 11.36 -3.77 5.30
C HIS A 35 11.82 -2.84 6.43
N LEU A 36 10.91 -2.01 6.95
CA LEU A 36 11.21 -1.06 8.03
C LEU A 36 11.56 -1.76 9.35
N GLN A 37 11.11 -3.00 9.59
CA GLN A 37 11.53 -3.78 10.78
C GLN A 37 13.04 -4.05 10.82
N HIS A 38 13.72 -4.04 9.66
CA HIS A 38 15.16 -4.21 9.59
C HIS A 38 15.94 -2.90 9.70
N LEU A 39 15.28 -1.77 10.01
CA LEU A 39 15.95 -0.51 10.26
C LEU A 39 16.84 -0.66 11.51
N THR A 40 18.16 -0.50 11.36
CA THR A 40 19.12 -0.67 12.46
C THR A 40 19.59 0.66 13.07
N SER A 41 19.39 1.76 12.36
CA SER A 41 19.92 3.08 12.72
C SER A 41 18.81 4.12 12.76
N GLY A 42 18.74 4.87 13.86
CA GLY A 42 17.69 5.86 14.09
C GLY A 42 16.36 5.22 14.50
N SER A 43 15.37 6.09 14.75
CA SER A 43 13.99 5.71 15.06
C SER A 43 13.05 6.26 14.01
N LEU A 44 12.13 5.43 13.54
CA LEU A 44 11.11 5.81 12.57
C LEU A 44 9.72 5.48 13.09
N LYS A 45 8.87 6.50 13.17
CA LYS A 45 7.45 6.35 13.51
C LYS A 45 6.60 6.45 12.24
N LEU A 46 5.81 5.45 11.94
CA LEU A 46 4.82 5.47 10.86
C LEU A 46 3.43 5.58 11.45
N LYS A 47 2.68 6.61 11.04
CA LYS A 47 1.28 6.83 11.43
C LYS A 47 0.38 6.68 10.21
N ASP A 48 -0.57 5.76 10.29
CA ASP A 48 -1.55 5.47 9.24
C ASP A 48 -2.96 5.47 9.84
N GLY A 49 -3.61 6.63 9.79
CA GLY A 49 -4.84 6.87 10.57
C GLY A 49 -4.57 6.69 12.07
N ASP A 50 -5.27 5.74 12.68
CA ASP A 50 -5.14 5.39 14.10
C ASP A 50 -4.03 4.35 14.37
N GLU A 51 -3.48 3.73 13.33
CA GLU A 51 -2.38 2.78 13.47
C GLU A 51 -1.04 3.51 13.60
N VAL A 52 -0.26 3.11 14.62
CA VAL A 52 1.07 3.64 14.86
C VAL A 52 2.06 2.50 14.94
N HIS A 53 3.09 2.55 14.11
CA HIS A 53 4.21 1.61 14.11
C HIS A 53 5.50 2.37 14.43
N ASN A 54 6.36 1.78 15.26
CA ASN A 54 7.70 2.31 15.53
C ASN A 54 8.72 1.28 15.07
N PHE A 55 9.78 1.75 14.41
CA PHE A 55 10.84 0.93 13.83
C PHE A 55 12.21 1.46 14.22
N GLY A 56 13.19 0.57 14.24
CA GLY A 56 14.56 0.90 14.60
C GLY A 56 14.79 1.00 16.11
N GLN A 57 15.63 1.94 16.49
CA GLN A 57 16.03 2.19 17.87
C GLN A 57 14.91 2.87 18.66
N ASP A 58 15.01 2.81 20.00
CA ASP A 58 14.13 3.60 20.86
C ASP A 58 14.29 5.10 20.54
N ALA A 59 13.17 5.81 20.44
CA ALA A 59 13.17 7.21 20.04
C ALA A 59 13.94 8.13 21.02
N ALA A 60 14.05 7.75 22.30
CA ALA A 60 14.81 8.50 23.29
C ALA A 60 16.32 8.29 23.16
N GLU A 61 16.76 7.18 22.58
CA GLU A 61 18.16 6.80 22.43
C GLU A 61 18.71 7.06 21.02
N ALA A 62 17.81 7.15 20.04
CA ALA A 62 18.16 7.36 18.64
C ALA A 62 18.67 8.79 18.38
N VAL A 63 19.84 8.88 17.72
CA VAL A 63 20.40 10.16 17.25
C VAL A 63 19.52 10.82 16.19
N ILE A 64 18.84 10.01 15.38
CA ILE A 64 17.99 10.45 14.28
C ILE A 64 16.58 9.91 14.50
N ASN A 65 15.61 10.82 14.45
CA ASN A 65 14.20 10.50 14.62
C ASN A 65 13.41 11.02 13.40
N ALA A 66 12.57 10.17 12.81
CA ALA A 66 11.71 10.54 11.70
C ALA A 66 10.28 10.08 11.94
N THR A 67 9.31 10.80 11.36
CA THR A 67 7.90 10.40 11.37
C THR A 67 7.33 10.46 9.96
N ILE A 68 6.77 9.34 9.49
CA ILE A 68 5.98 9.27 8.27
C ILE A 68 4.51 9.35 8.67
N GLN A 69 3.81 10.37 8.17
CA GLN A 69 2.36 10.47 8.28
C GLN A 69 1.73 10.06 6.95
N VAL A 70 1.02 8.94 6.94
CA VAL A 70 0.28 8.47 5.77
C VAL A 70 -1.08 9.16 5.76
N HIS A 71 -1.34 9.92 4.70
CA HIS A 71 -2.62 10.59 4.47
C HIS A 71 -3.52 9.82 3.49
N ASP A 72 -2.94 8.96 2.65
CA ASP A 72 -3.65 8.19 1.64
C ASP A 72 -2.99 6.81 1.50
N ALA A 73 -3.82 5.75 1.49
CA ALA A 73 -3.35 4.37 1.35
C ALA A 73 -2.60 4.09 0.04
N ARG A 74 -2.74 4.95 -0.98
CA ARG A 74 -1.96 4.89 -2.24
C ARG A 74 -0.45 5.03 -2.01
N PHE A 75 -0.05 5.70 -0.93
CA PHE A 75 1.34 5.85 -0.49
C PHE A 75 2.13 4.54 -0.57
N TYR A 76 1.58 3.45 -0.01
CA TYR A 76 2.29 2.18 0.05
C TYR A 76 2.54 1.59 -1.34
N GLY A 77 1.58 1.75 -2.26
CA GLY A 77 1.76 1.32 -3.65
C GLY A 77 2.83 2.16 -4.36
N GLU A 78 2.81 3.48 -4.18
CA GLU A 78 3.81 4.37 -4.78
C GLU A 78 5.22 4.11 -4.26
N ILE A 79 5.38 3.85 -2.96
CA ILE A 79 6.69 3.53 -2.37
C ILE A 79 7.17 2.13 -2.77
N ALA A 80 6.29 1.12 -2.74
CA ALA A 80 6.70 -0.26 -3.02
C ALA A 80 7.03 -0.50 -4.50
N PHE A 81 6.39 0.23 -5.42
CA PHE A 81 6.54 0.02 -6.87
C PHE A 81 7.20 1.18 -7.62
N GLY A 82 7.31 2.36 -7.01
CA GLY A 82 7.92 3.55 -7.63
C GLY A 82 9.45 3.61 -7.55
N GLY A 83 10.09 2.69 -6.82
CA GLY A 83 11.54 2.71 -6.60
C GLY A 83 11.95 3.60 -5.41
N SER A 84 13.24 3.96 -5.32
CA SER A 84 13.71 4.86 -4.26
C SER A 84 13.22 6.28 -4.51
N ILE A 85 12.59 6.90 -3.52
CA ILE A 85 12.49 8.36 -3.46
C ILE A 85 13.87 8.88 -3.04
N GLY A 86 14.60 9.42 -4.02
CA GLY A 86 15.88 10.11 -3.83
C GLY A 86 15.74 11.56 -4.24
#